data_AF-W7ST55-F1
#
_entry.id   AF-W7ST55-F1
#
_cell.length_a   1.000
_cell.length_b   1.000
_cell.length_c   1.000
_cell.angle_alpha   90.00
_cell.angle_beta   90.00
_cell.angle_gamma   90.00
#
_symmetry.space_group_name_H-M   'P 1'
#
loop_
_entity.id
_entity.type
_entity.pdbx_description
1 polymer ?
#
loop_
_entity_poly.entity_id
_entity_poly.type
_entity_poly.pdbx_seq_one_letter_code
_entity_poly.pdbx_strand_id
1 'polypeptide(L)'
;MAELRQVDLPHQVDLRVDPVDPAATRIGELLGTPLPVVPNTGSEAVLWLGPDQWLVFGASEDQLRAVLGDTPGSVVDVSANRVAYELSGPDAREVLEQGCAIDLHPRAFG
;
A
#
# COMPACT_ATOMS: atom_id res chain seq x y z
N MET A 1 6.47 -27.19 -2.18
CA MET A 1 5.53 -27.03 -1.05
C MET A 1 5.44 -25.56 -0.73
N ALA A 2 4.22 -25.04 -0.56
CA ALA A 2 4.00 -23.70 -0.08
C ALA A 2 4.34 -23.57 1.41
N GLU A 3 4.94 -22.45 1.81
CA GLU A 3 5.29 -22.12 3.19
C GLU A 3 4.63 -20.80 3.59
N LEU A 4 3.97 -20.78 4.75
CA LEU A 4 3.30 -19.61 5.31
C LEU A 4 3.99 -19.18 6.60
N ARG A 5 4.34 -17.90 6.70
CA ARG A 5 4.81 -17.29 7.96
C ARG A 5 4.17 -15.95 8.20
N GLN A 6 3.91 -15.63 9.47
CA GLN A 6 3.55 -14.27 9.86
C GLN A 6 4.79 -13.38 9.74
N VAL A 7 4.61 -12.16 9.25
CA VAL A 7 5.65 -11.14 9.15
C VAL A 7 5.18 -9.85 9.80
N ASP A 8 6.13 -9.10 10.34
CA ASP A 8 5.86 -7.77 10.85
C ASP A 8 5.82 -6.77 9.69
N LEU A 9 4.80 -5.93 9.68
CA LEU A 9 4.73 -4.81 8.75
C LEU A 9 5.42 -3.59 9.36
N PRO A 10 6.03 -2.73 8.53
CA PRO A 10 6.39 -1.38 8.95
C PRO A 10 5.17 -0.61 9.49
N HIS A 11 5.44 0.54 10.10
CA HIS A 11 4.40 1.52 10.42
C HIS A 11 3.51 1.78 9.19
N GLN A 12 2.19 1.79 9.38
CA GLN A 12 1.23 1.94 8.29
C GLN A 12 0.36 3.16 8.51
N VAL A 13 0.16 3.95 7.46
CA VAL A 13 -0.73 5.12 7.46
C VAL A 13 -1.71 5.03 6.30
N ASP A 14 -3.00 5.12 6.60
CA ASP A 14 -4.03 5.35 5.58
C ASP A 14 -4.01 6.84 5.21
N LEU A 15 -3.75 7.09 3.93
CA LEU A 15 -3.65 8.42 3.34
C LEU A 15 -4.80 8.64 2.37
N ARG A 16 -5.52 9.75 2.56
CA ARG A 16 -6.48 10.29 1.60
C ARG A 16 -6.03 11.67 1.15
N VAL A 17 -5.96 11.89 -0.16
CA VAL A 17 -5.66 13.19 -0.78
C VAL A 17 -6.12 13.16 -2.23
N ASP A 18 -6.55 14.31 -2.78
CA ASP A 18 -6.82 14.39 -4.21
C ASP A 18 -5.49 14.21 -4.98
N PRO A 19 -5.37 13.22 -5.90
CA PRO A 19 -4.13 12.98 -6.65
C PRO A 19 -3.69 14.15 -7.53
N VAL A 20 -4.57 15.12 -7.84
CA VAL A 20 -4.20 16.31 -8.62
C VAL A 20 -3.76 17.48 -7.74
N ASP A 21 -3.94 17.40 -6.41
CA ASP A 21 -3.48 18.44 -5.50
C ASP A 21 -1.94 18.42 -5.41
N PRO A 22 -1.25 19.58 -5.39
CA PRO A 22 0.20 19.64 -5.20
C PRO A 22 0.72 18.91 -3.95
N ALA A 23 -0.11 18.69 -2.93
CA ALA A 23 0.25 17.87 -1.76
C ALA A 23 0.57 16.43 -2.14
N ALA A 24 -0.13 15.83 -3.10
CA ALA A 24 0.14 14.46 -3.55
C ALA A 24 1.57 14.31 -4.10
N THR A 25 2.05 15.30 -4.87
CA THR A 25 3.43 15.33 -5.36
C THR A 25 4.44 15.48 -4.22
N ARG A 26 4.22 16.42 -3.29
CA ARG A 26 5.11 16.60 -2.12
C ARG A 26 5.17 15.36 -1.23
N ILE A 27 4.04 14.66 -1.07
CA ILE A 27 4.00 13.39 -0.35
C ILE A 27 4.82 12.34 -1.10
N GLY A 28 4.68 12.25 -2.43
CA GLY A 28 5.53 11.36 -3.23
C GLY A 28 7.03 11.65 -3.10
N GLU A 29 7.41 12.93 -3.02
CA GLU A 29 8.80 13.35 -2.75
C GLU A 29 9.27 12.90 -1.37
N LEU A 30 8.44 13.04 -0.33
CA LEU A 30 8.73 12.54 1.02
C LEU A 30 8.94 11.01 1.02
N LEU A 31 8.13 10.28 0.27
CA LEU A 31 8.20 8.81 0.17
C LEU A 31 9.32 8.32 -0.76
N GLY A 32 9.94 9.23 -1.53
CA GLY A 32 10.92 8.87 -2.56
C GLY A 32 10.33 8.17 -3.78
N THR A 33 9.00 8.14 -3.92
CA THR A 33 8.27 7.51 -5.04
C THR A 33 6.91 8.18 -5.21
N PRO A 34 6.42 8.40 -6.44
CA PRO A 34 5.11 9.01 -6.65
C PRO A 34 3.99 8.13 -6.09
N LEU A 35 2.89 8.77 -5.66
CA LEU A 35 1.67 8.05 -5.32
C LEU A 35 1.14 7.35 -6.59
N PRO A 36 0.99 6.01 -6.60
CA PRO A 36 0.48 5.30 -7.76
C PRO A 36 -0.94 5.75 -8.07
N VAL A 37 -1.29 5.97 -9.34
CA VAL A 37 -2.67 6.32 -9.77
C VAL A 37 -3.33 5.22 -10.61
N VAL A 38 -2.56 4.19 -10.99
CA VAL A 38 -3.07 3.02 -11.69
C VAL A 38 -3.61 2.03 -10.64
N PRO A 39 -4.85 1.52 -10.79
CA PRO A 39 -5.40 0.56 -9.85
C PRO A 39 -4.51 -0.67 -9.65
N ASN A 40 -4.48 -1.18 -8.41
CA ASN A 40 -3.71 -2.37 -8.01
C ASN A 40 -2.20 -2.26 -8.28
N THR A 41 -1.63 -1.05 -8.18
CA THR A 41 -0.18 -0.82 -8.28
C THR A 41 0.38 -0.25 -6.99
N GLY A 42 1.70 -0.34 -6.83
CA GLY A 42 2.39 0.15 -5.65
C GLY A 42 3.87 -0.20 -5.62
N SER A 43 4.48 0.06 -4.48
CA SER A 43 5.86 -0.25 -4.12
C SER A 43 5.92 -0.65 -2.64
N GLU A 44 7.11 -0.94 -2.13
CA GLU A 44 7.31 -1.24 -0.70
C GLU A 44 6.91 -0.06 0.21
N ALA A 45 6.92 1.18 -0.29
CA ALA A 45 6.59 2.37 0.47
C ALA A 45 5.10 2.75 0.40
N VAL A 46 4.38 2.36 -0.65
CA VAL A 46 3.01 2.83 -0.87
C VAL A 46 2.21 1.89 -1.78
N LEU A 47 0.99 1.56 -1.39
CA LEU A 47 0.03 0.76 -2.15
C LEU A 47 -1.20 1.57 -2.51
N TRP A 48 -1.67 1.46 -3.75
CA TRP A 48 -2.95 2.02 -4.19
C TRP A 48 -4.12 1.26 -3.57
N LEU A 49 -5.08 1.98 -2.99
CA LEU A 49 -6.33 1.42 -2.46
C LEU A 49 -7.59 1.98 -3.15
N GLY A 50 -7.50 3.18 -3.71
CA GLY A 50 -8.60 3.86 -4.38
C GLY A 50 -8.15 5.11 -5.12
N PRO A 51 -9.04 5.78 -5.88
CA PRO A 51 -8.69 6.95 -6.68
C PRO A 51 -8.03 8.09 -5.89
N ASP A 52 -8.36 8.21 -4.61
CA ASP A 52 -7.87 9.21 -3.65
C ASP A 52 -7.32 8.57 -2.37
N GLN A 53 -6.97 7.27 -2.39
CA GLN A 53 -6.61 6.51 -1.18
C GLN A 53 -5.39 5.61 -1.37
N TRP A 54 -4.46 5.67 -0.41
CA TRP A 54 -3.25 4.88 -0.36
C TRP A 54 -2.96 4.33 1.03
N LEU A 55 -2.30 3.17 1.07
CA LEU A 55 -1.64 2.67 2.28
C LEU A 55 -0.15 2.97 2.19
N VAL A 56 0.35 3.81 3.09
CA VAL A 56 1.76 4.20 3.16
C VAL A 56 2.48 3.40 4.23
N PHE A 57 3.70 2.96 3.94
CA PHE A 57 4.57 2.21 4.84
C PHE A 57 5.79 3.02 5.26
N GLY A 58 6.21 2.88 6.52
CA GLY A 58 7.45 3.44 7.05
C GLY A 58 7.42 4.94 7.38
N ALA A 59 6.58 5.74 6.72
CA ALA A 59 6.34 7.13 7.10
C ALA A 59 5.39 7.23 8.30
N SER A 60 5.67 8.16 9.20
CA SER A 60 4.81 8.45 10.36
C SER A 60 3.61 9.31 9.99
N GLU A 61 2.55 9.25 10.81
CA GLU A 61 1.38 10.12 10.69
C GLU A 61 1.77 11.61 10.73
N ASP A 62 2.69 11.99 11.63
CA ASP A 62 3.13 13.38 11.79
C ASP A 62 3.87 13.91 10.55
N GLN A 63 4.74 13.10 9.94
CA GLN A 63 5.45 13.49 8.71
C GLN A 63 4.47 13.74 7.56
N LEU A 64 3.49 12.84 7.38
CA LEU A 64 2.50 12.96 6.31
C LEU A 64 1.55 14.12 6.57
N ARG A 65 1.11 14.35 7.81
CA ARG A 65 0.28 15.51 8.19
C ARG A 65 1.00 16.82 7.92
N ALA A 66 2.30 16.91 8.23
CA ALA A 66 3.09 18.11 7.98
C ALA A 66 3.15 18.46 6.49
N VAL A 67 3.22 17.46 5.61
CA VAL A 67 3.24 17.68 4.14
C VAL A 67 1.86 17.95 3.56
N LEU A 68 0.82 17.30 4.09
CA LEU A 68 -0.58 17.54 3.70
C LEU A 68 -1.02 18.97 4.07
N GLY A 69 -0.67 19.45 5.27
CA GLY A 69 -1.04 20.77 5.74
C GLY A 69 -2.56 20.96 5.77
N ASP A 70 -3.03 22.08 5.21
CA ASP A 70 -4.46 22.42 5.12
C ASP A 70 -5.17 21.82 3.88
N THR A 71 -4.46 21.03 3.05
CA THR A 71 -5.08 20.37 1.89
C THR A 71 -6.16 19.38 2.35
N PRO A 72 -7.36 19.38 1.72
CA PRO A 72 -8.40 18.40 2.02
C PRO A 72 -7.92 16.96 1.88
N GLY A 73 -8.06 16.17 2.95
CA GLY A 73 -7.57 14.80 3.00
C GLY A 73 -7.62 14.22 4.42
N SER A 74 -7.03 13.03 4.59
CA SER A 74 -6.87 12.41 5.91
C SER A 74 -5.55 11.63 6.01
N VAL A 75 -4.99 11.62 7.21
CA VAL A 75 -3.79 10.87 7.56
C VAL A 75 -4.05 10.17 8.89
N VAL A 76 -4.09 8.84 8.87
CA VAL A 76 -4.49 8.01 10.02
C VAL A 76 -3.52 6.85 10.18
N ASP A 77 -2.88 6.74 11.35
CA ASP A 77 -2.13 5.55 11.75
C ASP A 77 -3.07 4.34 11.80
N VAL A 78 -2.71 3.32 11.00
CA VAL A 78 -3.41 2.04 10.90
C VAL A 78 -2.44 0.87 11.09
N SER A 79 -1.34 1.07 11.80
CA SER A 79 -0.28 0.08 12.04
C SER A 79 -0.80 -1.19 12.72
N ALA A 80 -1.86 -1.08 13.52
CA ALA A 80 -2.51 -2.22 14.19
C ALA A 80 -3.75 -2.77 13.44
N ASN A 81 -4.05 -2.28 12.23
CA ASN A 81 -5.27 -2.65 11.50
C ASN A 81 -5.14 -3.96 10.71
N ARG A 82 -3.91 -4.41 10.41
CA ARG A 82 -3.62 -5.57 9.57
C ARG A 82 -2.59 -6.49 10.22
N VAL A 83 -2.75 -7.78 10.00
CA VAL A 83 -1.71 -8.80 10.20
C VAL A 83 -1.23 -9.24 8.82
N ALA A 84 0.09 -9.34 8.63
CA ALA A 84 0.67 -9.81 7.38
C ALA A 84 1.15 -11.25 7.50
N TYR A 85 0.91 -11.98 6.42
CA TYR A 85 1.49 -13.29 6.20
C TYR A 85 2.22 -13.27 4.87
N GLU A 86 3.45 -13.80 4.86
CA GLU A 86 4.16 -14.13 3.64
C GLU A 86 3.86 -15.59 3.29
N LEU A 87 3.42 -15.80 2.04
CA LEU A 87 3.27 -17.12 1.45
C LEU A 87 4.30 -17.28 0.33
N SER A 88 5.15 -18.29 0.43
CA SER A 88 6.26 -18.53 -0.50
C SER A 88 6.31 -20.00 -0.95
N GLY A 89 7.20 -20.30 -1.90
CA GLY A 89 7.37 -21.62 -2.47
C GLY A 89 6.61 -21.84 -3.79
N PRO A 90 6.91 -22.93 -4.52
CA PRO A 90 6.39 -23.16 -5.87
C PRO A 90 4.86 -23.29 -5.95
N ASP A 91 4.22 -23.74 -4.86
CA ASP A 91 2.78 -23.99 -4.82
C ASP A 91 1.98 -22.81 -4.21
N ALA A 92 2.66 -21.69 -3.87
CA ALA A 92 2.04 -20.54 -3.22
C ALA A 92 0.88 -19.95 -4.04
N ARG A 93 1.06 -19.89 -5.37
CA ARG A 93 0.04 -19.38 -6.29
C ARG A 93 -1.22 -20.25 -6.28
N GLU A 94 -1.06 -21.57 -6.40
CA GLU A 94 -2.18 -22.53 -6.37
C GLU A 94 -2.97 -22.46 -5.06
N VAL A 95 -2.28 -22.22 -3.94
CA VAL A 95 -2.92 -22.02 -2.62
C VAL A 95 -3.74 -20.72 -2.61
N LEU A 96 -3.21 -19.61 -3.11
CA LEU A 96 -3.96 -18.34 -3.16
C LEU A 96 -5.17 -18.44 -4.09
N GLU A 97 -5.05 -19.13 -5.22
CA GLU A 97 -6.13 -19.33 -6.20
C GLU A 97 -7.35 -20.08 -5.61
N GLN A 98 -7.21 -20.78 -4.48
CA GLN A 98 -8.35 -21.41 -3.80
C GLN A 98 -9.33 -20.41 -3.17
N GLY A 99 -8.90 -19.17 -2.92
CA GLY A 99 -9.71 -18.16 -2.22
C GLY A 99 -9.60 -16.73 -2.76
N CYS A 100 -8.63 -16.46 -3.64
CA CYS A 100 -8.44 -15.17 -4.28
C CYS A 100 -9.16 -15.13 -5.62
N ALA A 101 -10.06 -14.15 -5.81
CA ALA A 101 -10.78 -13.97 -7.06
C ALA A 101 -9.98 -13.21 -8.15
N ILE A 102 -8.79 -12.70 -7.82
CA ILE A 102 -7.90 -12.03 -8.78
C ILE A 102 -7.30 -13.09 -9.70
N ASP A 103 -7.16 -12.76 -10.99
CA ASP A 103 -6.41 -13.61 -11.93
C ASP A 103 -4.93 -13.60 -11.54
N LEU A 104 -4.52 -14.66 -10.85
CA LEU A 104 -3.14 -14.88 -10.46
C LEU A 104 -2.35 -15.58 -11.56
N HIS A 105 -2.74 -15.64 -12.83
CA HIS A 105 -1.85 -16.18 -13.87
C HIS A 105 -0.63 -15.26 -14.07
N PRO A 106 0.60 -15.75 -14.31
CA PRO A 106 1.80 -14.90 -14.51
C PRO A 106 1.72 -13.87 -15.64
N ARG A 107 0.74 -13.99 -16.55
CA ARG A 107 0.48 -13.00 -17.61
C ARG A 107 -0.39 -11.83 -17.15
N ALA A 108 -1.13 -12.01 -16.07
CA ALA A 108 -1.98 -10.99 -15.44
C ALA A 108 -1.35 -10.43 -14.15
N PHE A 109 -0.68 -11.29 -13.37
CA PHE A 109 -0.08 -10.98 -12.07
C PHE A 109 1.33 -11.61 -11.96
N GLY A 110 2.32 -10.96 -12.56
CA GLY A 110 3.72 -11.41 -12.62
C GLY A 110 4.67 -10.38 -13.21
#